data_AF-B7JWC4-F1
#
_entry.id   AF-B7JWC4-F1
#
_cell.length_a   1.000
_cell.length_b   1.000
_cell.length_c   1.000
_cell.angle_alpha   90.00
_cell.angle_beta   90.00
_cell.angle_gamma   90.00
#
_symmetry.space_group_name_H-M   'P 1'
#
loop_
_entity.id
_entity.type
_entity.pdbx_description
1 polymer ?
#
loop_
_entity_poly.entity_id
_entity_poly.type
_entity_poly.pdbx_seq_one_letter_code
_entity_poly.pdbx_strand_id
1 'polypeptide(L)'
;MNVHRQELLDSLKQQLIPLGVLDEFKSAGVFVNWWQQIRYDLKTIINTGWHHTLIPDEYLLTAFFQAEEAQIEELESKISAAQGELSEAVESAQEVASYEPEEDENVTATVIKKVLKALIDDLKQSQGESAARERLSYQQEYDGIDAIEKRIKQYKGKLKERQSELELKLRLKRVGGEEIKGETVALLKQVESQLTELDPSNKGEKTKITALNKDKTALELRLSRIDGLLTEIGGQLRDDEAKRLILKKLYDWVKDQLTRYLNGEKRVLVAKVENLWDKYAVSSRELEAQREETLGELNEFLSKLGYID
;
A
#
# COMPACT_ATOMS: atom_id res chain seq x y z
N MET A 1 37.71 2.29 -4.88
CA MET A 1 36.43 2.84 -4.35
C MET A 1 36.58 4.28 -3.84
N ASN A 2 37.59 4.61 -3.02
CA ASN A 2 37.79 5.98 -2.53
C ASN A 2 38.15 7.01 -3.62
N VAL A 3 38.92 6.61 -4.65
CA VAL A 3 39.26 7.51 -5.78
C VAL A 3 38.01 7.89 -6.58
N HIS A 4 37.19 6.92 -6.99
CA HIS A 4 35.91 7.18 -7.67
C HIS A 4 34.91 7.96 -6.83
N ARG A 5 34.95 7.80 -5.49
CA ARG A 5 34.14 8.63 -4.58
C ARG A 5 34.52 10.10 -4.69
N GLN A 6 35.82 10.40 -4.73
CA GLN A 6 36.32 11.77 -4.85
C GLN A 6 35.92 12.38 -6.19
N GLU A 7 36.15 11.66 -7.29
CA GLU A 7 35.79 12.10 -8.65
C GLU A 7 34.28 12.39 -8.80
N LEU A 8 33.43 11.52 -8.25
CA LEU A 8 31.98 11.73 -8.29
C LEU A 8 31.53 12.90 -7.41
N LEU A 9 32.16 13.11 -6.25
CA LEU A 9 31.89 14.27 -5.40
C LEU A 9 32.26 15.57 -6.13
N ASP A 10 33.44 15.62 -6.72
CA ASP A 10 33.95 16.80 -7.40
C ASP A 10 33.10 17.14 -8.62
N SER A 11 32.70 16.14 -9.41
CA SER A 11 31.80 16.35 -10.55
C SER A 11 30.40 16.81 -10.12
N LEU A 12 29.85 16.28 -9.02
CA LEU A 12 28.56 16.75 -8.50
C LEU A 12 28.66 18.21 -8.02
N LYS A 13 29.72 18.56 -7.29
CA LYS A 13 29.96 19.95 -6.85
C LYS A 13 30.08 20.91 -8.04
N GLN A 14 30.82 20.53 -9.07
CA GLN A 14 30.99 21.34 -10.29
C GLN A 14 29.66 21.64 -10.99
N GLN A 15 28.68 20.73 -10.91
CA GLN A 15 27.37 20.93 -11.54
C GLN A 15 26.39 21.71 -10.63
N LEU A 16 26.43 21.49 -9.30
CA LEU A 16 25.45 22.07 -8.38
C LEU A 16 25.81 23.48 -7.90
N ILE A 17 27.09 23.75 -7.62
CA ILE A 17 27.54 25.05 -7.08
C ILE A 17 27.20 26.22 -8.01
N PRO A 18 27.38 26.13 -9.34
CA PRO A 18 27.05 27.23 -10.25
C PRO A 18 25.57 27.62 -10.29
N LEU A 19 24.66 26.74 -9.84
CA LEU A 19 23.23 27.02 -9.81
C LEU A 19 22.86 28.04 -8.72
N GLY A 20 23.75 28.30 -7.75
CA GLY A 20 23.55 29.30 -6.70
C GLY A 20 22.52 28.93 -5.63
N VAL A 21 21.90 27.75 -5.72
CA VAL A 21 20.91 27.28 -4.74
C VAL A 21 21.57 26.59 -3.56
N LEU A 22 22.53 25.68 -3.81
CA LEU A 22 23.24 24.94 -2.78
C LEU A 22 24.69 25.40 -2.69
N ASP A 23 25.16 25.67 -1.48
CA ASP A 23 26.57 25.98 -1.22
C ASP A 23 27.46 24.72 -1.28
N GLU A 24 28.77 24.90 -1.10
CA GLU A 24 29.73 23.79 -1.13
C GLU A 24 29.44 22.71 -0.09
N PHE A 25 29.07 23.11 1.13
CA PHE A 25 28.82 22.18 2.24
C PHE A 25 27.54 21.39 2.02
N LYS A 26 26.47 22.04 1.55
CA LYS A 26 25.20 21.39 1.20
C LYS A 26 25.37 20.45 0.02
N SER A 27 26.10 20.86 -1.01
CA SER A 27 26.40 20.02 -2.18
C SER A 27 27.21 18.78 -1.78
N ALA A 28 28.21 18.94 -0.89
CA ALA A 28 28.94 17.81 -0.32
C ALA A 28 28.04 16.93 0.55
N GLY A 29 27.14 17.52 1.33
CA GLY A 29 26.18 16.82 2.17
C GLY A 29 25.22 15.93 1.37
N VAL A 30 24.69 16.43 0.24
CA VAL A 30 23.86 15.64 -0.70
C VAL A 30 24.64 14.40 -1.14
N PHE A 31 25.87 14.59 -1.62
CA PHE A 31 26.71 13.48 -2.09
C PHE A 31 27.02 12.47 -0.99
N VAL A 32 27.44 12.93 0.20
CA VAL A 32 27.84 12.03 1.29
C VAL A 32 26.66 11.18 1.75
N ASN A 33 25.48 11.78 1.91
CA ASN A 33 24.27 11.06 2.31
C ASN A 33 23.86 10.03 1.26
N TRP A 34 23.87 10.40 -0.01
CA TRP A 34 23.61 9.47 -1.10
C TRP A 34 24.65 8.33 -1.17
N TRP A 35 25.94 8.67 -1.09
CA TRP A 35 27.04 7.69 -1.13
C TRP A 35 26.93 6.64 -0.01
N GLN A 36 26.55 7.07 1.20
CA GLN A 36 26.33 6.15 2.32
C GLN A 36 25.22 5.12 2.02
N GLN A 37 24.18 5.52 1.29
CA GLN A 37 23.10 4.63 0.88
C GLN A 37 23.53 3.64 -0.20
N ILE A 38 24.29 4.09 -1.21
CA ILE A 38 24.59 3.26 -2.38
C ILE A 38 25.90 2.47 -2.32
N ARG A 39 26.80 2.74 -1.35
CA ARG A 39 28.15 2.14 -1.34
C ARG A 39 28.13 0.60 -1.37
N TYR A 40 27.15 -0.01 -0.71
CA TYR A 40 27.01 -1.45 -0.66
C TYR A 40 26.43 -2.00 -1.96
N ASP A 41 25.44 -1.31 -2.54
CA ASP A 41 24.91 -1.64 -3.86
C ASP A 41 25.99 -1.60 -4.92
N LEU A 42 26.83 -0.55 -4.93
CA LEU A 42 27.97 -0.46 -5.85
C LEU A 42 28.94 -1.62 -5.66
N LYS A 43 29.22 -2.02 -4.41
CA LYS A 43 30.09 -3.17 -4.12
C LYS A 43 29.48 -4.47 -4.68
N THR A 44 28.17 -4.65 -4.52
CA THR A 44 27.45 -5.78 -5.12
C THR A 44 27.50 -5.73 -6.64
N ILE A 45 27.28 -4.57 -7.26
CA ILE A 45 27.37 -4.41 -8.73
C ILE A 45 28.75 -4.80 -9.25
N ILE A 46 29.82 -4.40 -8.56
CA ILE A 46 31.20 -4.75 -8.94
C ILE A 46 31.44 -6.26 -8.85
N ASN A 47 30.89 -6.93 -7.83
CA ASN A 47 31.16 -8.34 -7.56
C ASN A 47 30.27 -9.31 -8.34
N THR A 48 28.99 -8.98 -8.50
CA THR A 48 27.94 -9.88 -9.03
C THR A 48 27.23 -9.32 -10.25
N GLY A 49 27.60 -8.13 -10.73
CA GLY A 49 26.89 -7.47 -11.82
C GLY A 49 25.51 -6.94 -11.41
N TRP A 50 24.60 -6.82 -12.39
CA TRP A 50 23.25 -6.27 -12.21
C TRP A 50 22.30 -7.29 -11.56
N HIS A 51 22.61 -7.67 -10.32
CA HIS A 51 21.90 -8.73 -9.62
C HIS A 51 20.52 -8.29 -9.11
N HIS A 52 19.51 -9.15 -9.25
CA HIS A 52 18.12 -8.84 -8.93
C HIS A 52 17.87 -8.47 -7.45
N THR A 53 18.73 -8.91 -6.52
CA THR A 53 18.63 -8.56 -5.08
C THR A 53 18.82 -7.06 -4.80
N LEU A 54 19.38 -6.32 -5.75
CA LEU A 54 19.55 -4.87 -5.65
C LEU A 54 18.28 -4.09 -5.97
N ILE A 55 17.25 -4.75 -6.50
CA ILE A 55 16.01 -4.13 -6.96
C ILE A 55 14.93 -4.38 -5.90
N PRO A 56 14.42 -3.35 -5.22
CA PRO A 56 13.27 -3.47 -4.32
C PRO A 56 12.00 -3.90 -5.08
N ASP A 57 11.06 -4.55 -4.39
CA ASP A 57 9.81 -5.06 -4.99
C ASP A 57 9.02 -3.97 -5.70
N GLU A 58 8.93 -2.78 -5.11
CA GLU A 58 8.23 -1.60 -5.68
C GLU A 58 8.68 -1.27 -7.11
N TYR A 59 9.97 -1.44 -7.44
CA TYR A 59 10.49 -1.18 -8.78
C TYR A 59 10.07 -2.24 -9.79
N LEU A 60 9.92 -3.50 -9.35
CA LEU A 60 9.41 -4.58 -10.21
C LEU A 60 7.90 -4.44 -10.39
N LEU A 61 7.17 -4.14 -9.32
CA LEU A 61 5.73 -3.90 -9.34
C LEU A 61 5.39 -2.77 -10.33
N THR A 62 6.06 -1.62 -10.18
CA THR A 62 5.91 -0.48 -11.08
C THR A 62 6.29 -0.82 -12.53
N ALA A 63 7.27 -1.68 -12.77
CA ALA A 63 7.74 -1.96 -14.13
C ALA A 63 6.92 -3.03 -14.86
N PHE A 64 6.36 -4.01 -14.15
CA PHE A 64 5.81 -5.22 -14.75
C PHE A 64 4.41 -5.59 -14.29
N PHE A 65 3.94 -5.11 -13.12
CA PHE A 65 2.74 -5.63 -12.47
C PHE A 65 1.72 -4.55 -12.08
N GLN A 66 1.72 -3.41 -12.77
CA GLN A 66 0.77 -2.31 -12.52
C GLN A 66 -0.69 -2.75 -12.71
N ALA A 67 -0.95 -3.66 -13.66
CA ALA A 67 -2.30 -4.16 -13.92
C ALA A 67 -2.79 -5.04 -12.75
N GLU A 68 -1.93 -5.88 -12.19
CA GLU A 68 -2.22 -6.67 -11.01
C GLU A 68 -2.38 -5.81 -9.75
N GLU A 69 -1.55 -4.78 -9.56
CA GLU A 69 -1.72 -3.81 -8.47
C GLU A 69 -3.07 -3.10 -8.57
N ALA A 70 -3.42 -2.61 -9.76
CA ALA A 70 -4.72 -1.96 -9.97
C ALA A 70 -5.91 -2.87 -9.67
N GLN A 71 -5.83 -4.17 -9.98
CA GLN A 71 -6.88 -5.14 -9.64
C GLN A 71 -6.99 -5.38 -8.13
N ILE A 72 -5.86 -5.38 -7.42
CA ILE A 72 -5.82 -5.49 -5.95
C ILE A 72 -6.45 -4.24 -5.33
N GLU A 73 -6.05 -3.05 -5.77
CA GLU A 73 -6.62 -1.78 -5.32
C GLU A 73 -8.13 -1.70 -5.59
N GLU A 74 -8.61 -2.18 -6.75
CA GLU A 74 -10.04 -2.23 -7.07
C GLU A 74 -10.80 -3.15 -6.10
N LEU A 75 -10.23 -4.30 -5.74
CA LEU A 75 -10.84 -5.21 -4.76
C LEU A 75 -10.85 -4.61 -3.35
N GLU A 76 -9.79 -3.94 -2.93
CA GLU A 76 -9.72 -3.24 -1.65
C GLU A 76 -10.73 -2.10 -1.55
N SER A 77 -10.91 -1.34 -2.65
CA SER A 77 -11.95 -0.32 -2.77
C SER A 77 -13.35 -0.93 -2.67
N LYS A 78 -13.64 -2.03 -3.39
CA LYS A 78 -14.92 -2.75 -3.30
C LYS A 78 -15.19 -3.30 -1.90
N ILE A 79 -14.17 -3.78 -1.20
CA ILE A 79 -14.30 -4.23 0.19
C ILE A 79 -14.67 -3.06 1.09
N SER A 80 -13.96 -1.93 0.96
CA SER A 80 -14.19 -0.73 1.77
C SER A 80 -15.60 -0.17 1.53
N ALA A 81 -16.05 -0.10 0.27
CA ALA A 81 -17.41 0.31 -0.08
C ALA A 81 -18.46 -0.63 0.54
N ALA A 82 -18.29 -1.95 0.39
CA ALA A 82 -19.22 -2.92 0.97
C ALA A 82 -19.22 -2.90 2.51
N GLN A 83 -18.11 -2.53 3.15
CA GLN A 83 -18.06 -2.32 4.61
C GLN A 83 -18.83 -1.06 5.04
N GLY A 84 -18.80 0.01 4.23
CA GLY A 84 -19.67 1.17 4.42
C GLY A 84 -21.15 0.80 4.30
N GLU A 85 -21.52 0.11 3.22
CA GLU A 85 -22.89 -0.40 3.02
C GLU A 85 -23.34 -1.32 4.17
N LEU A 86 -22.43 -2.12 4.73
CA LEU A 86 -22.72 -2.96 5.90
C LEU A 86 -23.03 -2.13 7.14
N SER A 87 -22.29 -1.03 7.37
CA SER A 87 -22.53 -0.13 8.50
C SER A 87 -23.92 0.51 8.41
N GLU A 88 -24.26 1.04 7.23
CA GLU A 88 -25.58 1.64 6.97
C GLU A 88 -26.71 0.62 7.15
N ALA A 89 -26.55 -0.61 6.66
CA ALA A 89 -27.53 -1.67 6.84
C ALA A 89 -27.69 -2.10 8.31
N VAL A 90 -26.62 -2.07 9.11
CA VAL A 90 -26.67 -2.35 10.55
C VAL A 90 -27.45 -1.27 11.29
N GLU A 91 -27.23 0.00 10.96
CA GLU A 91 -27.98 1.14 11.51
C GLU A 91 -29.47 1.04 11.15
N SER A 92 -29.80 0.81 9.87
CA SER A 92 -31.19 0.59 9.42
C SER A 92 -31.86 -0.57 10.17
N ALA A 93 -31.17 -1.71 10.28
CA ALA A 93 -31.68 -2.87 10.99
C ALA A 93 -31.90 -2.60 12.49
N GLN A 94 -31.04 -1.78 13.11
CA GLN A 94 -31.20 -1.36 14.50
C GLN A 94 -32.45 -0.51 14.70
N GLU A 95 -32.69 0.47 13.82
CA GLU A 95 -33.91 1.29 13.83
C GLU A 95 -35.17 0.43 13.63
N VAL A 96 -35.16 -0.44 12.61
CA VAL A 96 -36.29 -1.34 12.31
C VAL A 96 -36.58 -2.28 13.47
N ALA A 97 -35.54 -2.85 14.10
CA ALA A 97 -35.68 -3.71 15.26
C ALA A 97 -36.04 -2.94 16.55
N SER A 98 -36.05 -1.60 16.52
CA SER A 98 -36.17 -0.75 17.72
C SER A 98 -35.21 -1.20 18.82
N TYR A 99 -33.99 -1.57 18.43
CA TYR A 99 -32.99 -2.10 19.35
C TYR A 99 -32.22 -0.96 20.01
N GLU A 100 -32.37 -0.85 21.33
CA GLU A 100 -31.60 0.07 22.17
C GLU A 100 -30.39 -0.68 22.76
N PRO A 101 -29.16 -0.40 22.31
CA PRO A 101 -27.95 -0.99 22.88
C PRO A 101 -27.70 -0.45 24.28
N GLU A 102 -27.03 -1.24 25.13
CA GLU A 102 -26.52 -0.74 26.41
C GLU A 102 -25.42 0.31 26.21
N GLU A 103 -25.13 1.17 27.21
CA GLU A 103 -24.21 2.33 27.10
C GLU A 103 -22.82 2.01 26.50
N ASP A 104 -22.35 0.76 26.60
CA ASP A 104 -21.07 0.30 26.06
C ASP A 104 -21.19 -0.76 24.94
N GLU A 105 -22.40 -1.05 24.46
CA GLU A 105 -22.60 -2.06 23.42
C GLU A 105 -22.45 -1.47 22.01
N ASN A 106 -21.41 -1.92 21.31
CA ASN A 106 -21.26 -1.58 19.89
C ASN A 106 -22.11 -2.54 19.02
N VAL A 107 -23.09 -1.98 18.31
CA VAL A 107 -23.99 -2.76 17.45
C VAL A 107 -23.24 -3.19 16.18
N THR A 108 -22.89 -4.47 16.14
CA THR A 108 -22.25 -5.08 14.97
C THR A 108 -23.26 -5.85 14.13
N ALA A 109 -22.91 -6.14 12.87
CA ALA A 109 -23.68 -7.03 11.98
C ALA A 109 -24.06 -8.37 12.65
N THR A 110 -23.16 -8.93 13.47
CA THR A 110 -23.42 -10.17 14.19
C THR A 110 -24.46 -9.99 15.31
N VAL A 111 -24.37 -8.90 16.07
CA VAL A 111 -25.32 -8.59 17.16
C VAL A 111 -26.71 -8.35 16.57
N ILE A 112 -26.83 -7.44 15.60
CA ILE A 112 -28.14 -7.05 15.08
C ILE A 112 -28.82 -8.21 14.32
N LYS A 113 -28.08 -9.04 13.59
CA LYS A 113 -28.63 -10.26 12.97
C LYS A 113 -29.20 -11.22 14.01
N LYS A 114 -28.60 -11.30 15.21
CA LYS A 114 -29.08 -12.15 16.29
C LYS A 114 -30.40 -11.63 16.87
N VAL A 115 -30.51 -10.31 17.04
CA VAL A 115 -31.74 -9.61 17.46
C VAL A 115 -32.86 -9.82 16.42
N LEU A 116 -32.59 -9.49 15.15
CA LEU A 116 -33.54 -9.71 14.06
C LEU A 116 -34.00 -11.16 14.01
N LYS A 117 -33.07 -12.11 14.20
CA LYS A 117 -33.40 -13.54 14.18
C LYS A 117 -34.35 -13.94 15.30
N ALA A 118 -34.16 -13.41 16.51
CA ALA A 118 -35.07 -13.64 17.63
C ALA A 118 -36.47 -13.08 17.34
N LEU A 119 -36.56 -11.83 16.87
CA LEU A 119 -37.82 -11.20 16.48
C LEU A 119 -38.55 -11.97 15.38
N ILE A 120 -37.81 -12.43 14.36
CA ILE A 120 -38.36 -13.29 13.30
C ILE A 120 -38.89 -14.58 13.90
N ASP A 121 -38.17 -15.23 14.81
CA ASP A 121 -38.56 -16.52 15.36
C ASP A 121 -39.79 -16.40 16.29
N ASP A 122 -39.90 -15.33 17.08
CA ASP A 122 -41.04 -15.05 17.95
C ASP A 122 -42.34 -14.85 17.16
N LEU A 123 -42.26 -14.20 16.01
CA LEU A 123 -43.43 -13.98 15.14
C LEU A 123 -43.85 -15.25 14.34
N LYS A 124 -43.25 -16.44 14.56
CA LYS A 124 -43.56 -17.69 13.80
C LYS A 124 -44.97 -18.19 13.93
N GLN A 125 -45.56 -18.02 15.10
CA GLN A 125 -46.84 -18.64 15.41
C GLN A 125 -48.01 -17.65 15.29
N SER A 126 -47.71 -16.37 15.05
CA SER A 126 -48.70 -15.30 14.91
C SER A 126 -49.36 -15.31 13.53
N GLN A 127 -50.69 -15.34 13.49
CA GLN A 127 -51.51 -15.40 12.26
C GLN A 127 -52.03 -14.02 11.79
N GLY A 128 -51.71 -12.94 12.51
CA GLY A 128 -52.19 -11.59 12.21
C GLY A 128 -51.45 -10.91 11.06
N GLU A 129 -52.16 -10.12 10.26
CA GLU A 129 -51.58 -9.42 9.09
C GLU A 129 -50.47 -8.43 9.48
N SER A 130 -50.56 -7.78 10.65
CA SER A 130 -49.51 -6.91 11.19
C SER A 130 -48.22 -7.68 11.50
N ALA A 131 -48.35 -8.82 12.20
CA ALA A 131 -47.23 -9.68 12.56
C ALA A 131 -46.51 -10.23 11.31
N ALA A 132 -47.26 -10.53 10.24
CA ALA A 132 -46.69 -10.94 8.97
C ALA A 132 -45.87 -9.83 8.30
N ARG A 133 -46.32 -8.57 8.37
CA ARG A 133 -45.59 -7.41 7.82
C ARG A 133 -44.31 -7.11 8.58
N GLU A 134 -44.35 -7.08 9.91
CA GLU A 134 -43.16 -6.83 10.75
C GLU A 134 -42.09 -7.91 10.53
N ARG A 135 -42.50 -9.19 10.54
CA ARG A 135 -41.62 -10.30 10.19
C ARG A 135 -40.93 -10.09 8.85
N LEU A 136 -41.68 -9.66 7.83
CA LEU A 136 -41.14 -9.48 6.50
C LEU A 136 -40.07 -8.38 6.50
N SER A 137 -40.31 -7.28 7.22
CA SER A 137 -39.33 -6.20 7.42
C SER A 137 -38.04 -6.72 8.07
N TYR A 138 -38.15 -7.46 9.17
CA TYR A 138 -36.98 -8.03 9.85
C TYR A 138 -36.23 -9.02 8.95
N GLN A 139 -36.96 -9.83 8.18
CA GLN A 139 -36.36 -10.78 7.24
C GLN A 139 -35.59 -10.06 6.13
N GLN A 140 -36.13 -8.96 5.59
CA GLN A 140 -35.46 -8.16 4.56
C GLN A 140 -34.15 -7.56 5.07
N GLU A 141 -34.14 -6.96 6.26
CA GLU A 141 -32.92 -6.42 6.88
C GLU A 141 -31.89 -7.52 7.16
N TYR A 142 -32.34 -8.65 7.72
CA TYR A 142 -31.47 -9.79 8.01
C TYR A 142 -30.80 -10.32 6.74
N ASP A 143 -31.59 -10.53 5.68
CA ASP A 143 -31.12 -11.07 4.41
C ASP A 143 -30.21 -10.06 3.69
N GLY A 144 -30.50 -8.76 3.81
CA GLY A 144 -29.65 -7.66 3.32
C GLY A 144 -28.25 -7.70 3.94
N ILE A 145 -28.17 -7.72 5.27
CA ILE A 145 -26.89 -7.81 6.00
C ILE A 145 -26.15 -9.10 5.63
N ASP A 146 -26.84 -10.25 5.59
CA ASP A 146 -26.24 -11.55 5.24
C ASP A 146 -25.66 -11.56 3.81
N ALA A 147 -26.35 -10.93 2.86
CA ALA A 147 -25.88 -10.79 1.49
C ALA A 147 -24.61 -9.92 1.41
N ILE A 148 -24.56 -8.80 2.13
CA ILE A 148 -23.39 -7.92 2.19
C ILE A 148 -22.19 -8.65 2.82
N GLU A 149 -22.38 -9.35 3.94
CA GLU A 149 -21.32 -10.14 4.59
C GLU A 149 -20.76 -11.21 3.65
N LYS A 150 -21.62 -11.93 2.92
CA LYS A 150 -21.21 -12.91 1.91
C LYS A 150 -20.40 -12.27 0.79
N ARG A 151 -20.82 -11.10 0.30
CA ARG A 151 -20.10 -10.35 -0.74
C ARG A 151 -18.72 -9.89 -0.25
N ILE A 152 -18.61 -9.34 0.96
CA ILE A 152 -17.31 -8.98 1.58
C ILE A 152 -16.41 -10.21 1.67
N LYS A 153 -16.94 -11.35 2.14
CA LYS A 153 -16.17 -12.60 2.24
C LYS A 153 -15.66 -13.07 0.88
N GLN A 154 -16.50 -12.98 -0.16
CA GLN A 154 -16.10 -13.31 -1.53
C GLN A 154 -15.00 -12.39 -2.04
N TYR A 155 -15.10 -11.07 -1.84
CA TYR A 155 -14.06 -10.13 -2.26
C TYR A 155 -12.75 -10.34 -1.50
N LYS A 156 -12.79 -10.58 -0.18
CA LYS A 156 -11.59 -10.93 0.60
C LYS A 156 -10.94 -12.22 0.12
N GLY A 157 -11.72 -13.21 -0.28
CA GLY A 157 -11.22 -14.45 -0.90
C GLY A 157 -10.45 -14.16 -2.19
N LYS A 158 -11.07 -13.41 -3.11
CA LYS A 158 -10.45 -12.99 -4.38
C LYS A 158 -9.20 -12.14 -4.16
N LEU A 159 -9.23 -11.21 -3.19
CA LEU A 159 -8.09 -10.35 -2.84
C LEU A 159 -6.89 -11.21 -2.44
N LYS A 160 -7.10 -12.17 -1.53
CA LYS A 160 -6.04 -13.08 -1.09
C LYS A 160 -5.49 -13.92 -2.24
N GLU A 161 -6.35 -14.43 -3.11
CA GLU A 161 -5.94 -15.19 -4.30
C GLU A 161 -5.05 -14.34 -5.22
N ARG A 162 -5.46 -13.09 -5.51
CA ARG A 162 -4.68 -12.16 -6.34
C ARG A 162 -3.36 -11.74 -5.71
N GLN A 163 -3.34 -11.49 -4.40
CA GLN A 163 -2.12 -11.17 -3.67
C GLN A 163 -1.11 -12.34 -3.71
N SER A 164 -1.56 -13.58 -3.49
CA SER A 164 -0.70 -14.75 -3.60
C SER A 164 -0.21 -15.01 -5.02
N GLU A 165 -1.06 -14.75 -6.02
CA GLU A 165 -0.66 -14.83 -7.43
C GLU A 165 0.39 -13.78 -7.79
N LEU A 166 0.22 -12.53 -7.36
CA LEU A 166 1.19 -11.46 -7.57
C LEU A 166 2.53 -11.76 -6.88
N GLU A 167 2.51 -12.26 -5.64
CA GLU A 167 3.73 -12.67 -4.94
C GLU A 167 4.48 -13.76 -5.73
N LEU A 168 3.76 -14.75 -6.26
CA LEU A 168 4.34 -15.80 -7.10
C LEU A 168 4.90 -15.23 -8.41
N LYS A 169 4.17 -14.36 -9.11
CA LYS A 169 4.62 -13.69 -10.34
C LYS A 169 5.88 -12.87 -10.10
N LEU A 170 5.96 -12.14 -8.98
CA LEU A 170 7.11 -11.35 -8.59
C LEU A 170 8.34 -12.24 -8.33
N ARG A 171 8.17 -13.34 -7.58
CA ARG A 171 9.25 -14.31 -7.36
C ARG A 171 9.72 -14.93 -8.68
N LEU A 172 8.79 -15.36 -9.54
CA LEU A 172 9.09 -15.90 -10.87
C LEU A 172 9.85 -14.89 -11.74
N LYS A 173 9.49 -13.61 -11.68
CA LYS A 173 10.21 -12.56 -12.39
C LYS A 173 11.65 -12.44 -11.87
N ARG A 174 11.87 -12.55 -10.57
CA ARG A 174 13.21 -12.41 -9.96
C ARG A 174 14.13 -13.60 -10.27
N VAL A 175 13.71 -14.80 -9.89
CA VAL A 175 14.58 -16.00 -9.84
C VAL A 175 14.28 -17.01 -10.95
N GLY A 176 13.23 -16.77 -11.74
CA GLY A 176 12.79 -17.70 -12.78
C GLY A 176 12.01 -18.89 -12.23
N GLY A 177 11.72 -19.85 -13.09
CA GLY A 177 10.93 -21.03 -12.75
C GLY A 177 11.73 -22.17 -12.13
N GLU A 178 13.05 -22.23 -12.32
CA GLU A 178 13.86 -23.40 -11.93
C GLU A 178 13.87 -23.63 -10.42
N GLU A 179 14.17 -22.59 -9.64
CA GLU A 179 14.21 -22.65 -8.18
C GLU A 179 12.84 -23.03 -7.60
N ILE A 180 11.77 -22.41 -8.11
CA ILE A 180 10.39 -22.62 -7.63
C ILE A 180 9.89 -24.03 -7.97
N LYS A 181 10.31 -24.59 -9.10
CA LYS A 181 9.92 -25.95 -9.53
C LYS A 181 10.74 -27.04 -8.84
N GLY A 182 11.91 -26.73 -8.28
CA GLY A 182 12.86 -27.72 -7.76
C GLY A 182 12.22 -28.77 -6.84
N GLU A 183 11.48 -28.33 -5.81
CA GLU A 183 10.77 -29.24 -4.90
C GLU A 183 9.69 -30.08 -5.61
N THR A 184 8.93 -29.45 -6.51
CA THR A 184 7.84 -30.13 -7.23
C THR A 184 8.40 -31.20 -8.17
N VAL A 185 9.53 -30.92 -8.82
CA VAL A 185 10.26 -31.88 -9.67
C VAL A 185 10.85 -33.02 -8.84
N ALA A 186 11.39 -32.75 -7.66
CA ALA A 186 11.92 -33.79 -6.77
C ALA A 186 10.80 -34.74 -6.29
N LEU A 187 9.67 -34.20 -5.87
CA LEU A 187 8.49 -34.99 -5.49
C LEU A 187 7.96 -35.82 -6.66
N LEU A 188 7.91 -35.24 -7.86
CA LEU A 188 7.46 -35.97 -9.06
C LEU A 188 8.39 -37.15 -9.38
N LYS A 189 9.71 -36.97 -9.29
CA LYS A 189 10.68 -38.07 -9.44
C LYS A 189 10.47 -39.17 -8.40
N GLN A 190 10.17 -38.80 -7.15
CA GLN A 190 9.89 -39.78 -6.09
C GLN A 190 8.61 -40.57 -6.38
N VAL A 191 7.52 -39.89 -6.78
CA VAL A 191 6.26 -40.52 -7.18
C VAL A 191 6.47 -41.46 -8.36
N GLU A 192 7.24 -41.06 -9.37
CA GLU A 192 7.56 -41.90 -10.52
C GLU A 192 8.37 -43.15 -10.13
N SER A 193 9.37 -43.02 -9.26
CA SER A 193 10.13 -44.17 -8.73
C SER A 193 9.21 -45.16 -8.00
N GLN A 194 8.34 -44.66 -7.12
CA GLN A 194 7.38 -45.50 -6.39
C GLN A 194 6.41 -46.20 -7.34
N LEU A 195 5.97 -45.54 -8.41
CA LEU A 195 5.13 -46.15 -9.43
C LEU A 195 5.83 -47.29 -10.18
N THR A 196 7.15 -47.21 -10.40
CA THR A 196 7.91 -48.28 -11.09
C THR A 196 8.13 -49.52 -10.22
N GLU A 197 8.10 -49.39 -8.90
CA GLU A 197 8.32 -50.48 -7.94
C GLU A 197 7.03 -51.27 -7.63
N LEU A 198 5.85 -50.77 -8.03
CA LEU A 198 4.55 -51.38 -7.74
C LEU A 198 4.08 -52.30 -8.88
N ASP A 199 3.53 -53.47 -8.52
CA ASP A 199 2.92 -54.41 -9.45
C ASP A 199 1.44 -54.07 -9.69
N PRO A 200 1.05 -53.72 -10.93
CA PRO A 200 -0.34 -53.41 -11.28
C PRO A 200 -1.31 -54.61 -11.12
N SER A 201 -0.80 -55.83 -10.98
CA SER A 201 -1.58 -57.07 -10.79
C SER A 201 -1.98 -57.30 -9.33
N ASN A 202 -1.27 -56.70 -8.37
CA ASN A 202 -1.58 -56.82 -6.95
C ASN A 202 -2.72 -55.88 -6.55
N LYS A 203 -3.81 -56.44 -6.02
CA LYS A 203 -5.04 -55.69 -5.64
C LYS A 203 -4.77 -54.60 -4.59
N GLY A 204 -3.82 -54.80 -3.67
CA GLY A 204 -3.43 -53.80 -2.67
C GLY A 204 -2.61 -52.66 -3.27
N GLU A 205 -1.75 -52.96 -4.23
CA GLU A 205 -0.88 -51.98 -4.89
C GLU A 205 -1.60 -51.18 -5.96
N LYS A 206 -2.63 -51.75 -6.59
CA LYS A 206 -3.51 -51.04 -7.54
C LYS A 206 -4.13 -49.78 -6.94
N THR A 207 -4.54 -49.82 -5.67
CA THR A 207 -5.07 -48.63 -4.97
C THR A 207 -4.00 -47.56 -4.77
N LYS A 208 -2.78 -47.95 -4.40
CA LYS A 208 -1.62 -47.05 -4.27
C LYS A 208 -1.25 -46.42 -5.62
N ILE A 209 -1.22 -47.21 -6.69
CA ILE A 209 -0.98 -46.72 -8.06
C ILE A 209 -2.01 -45.66 -8.44
N THR A 210 -3.30 -45.85 -8.13
CA THR A 210 -4.32 -44.84 -8.42
C THR A 210 -4.14 -43.54 -7.62
N ALA A 211 -3.69 -43.63 -6.37
CA ALA A 211 -3.40 -42.45 -5.56
C ALA A 211 -2.16 -41.70 -6.09
N LEU A 212 -1.06 -42.41 -6.32
CA LEU A 212 0.18 -41.84 -6.84
C LEU A 212 0.01 -41.22 -8.24
N ASN A 213 -0.84 -41.80 -9.09
CA ASN A 213 -1.16 -41.17 -10.37
C ASN A 213 -1.96 -39.87 -10.21
N LYS A 214 -2.83 -39.76 -9.21
CA LYS A 214 -3.51 -38.49 -8.90
C LYS A 214 -2.53 -37.45 -8.36
N ASP A 215 -1.58 -37.86 -7.53
CA ASP A 215 -0.55 -36.97 -7.02
C ASP A 215 0.38 -36.50 -8.16
N LYS A 216 0.76 -37.42 -9.06
CA LYS A 216 1.52 -37.10 -10.27
C LYS A 216 0.81 -36.04 -11.12
N THR A 217 -0.46 -36.23 -11.45
CA THR A 217 -1.21 -35.26 -12.27
C THR A 217 -1.37 -33.91 -11.57
N ALA A 218 -1.52 -33.89 -10.24
CA ALA A 218 -1.56 -32.65 -9.47
C ALA A 218 -0.21 -31.91 -9.50
N LEU A 219 0.91 -32.63 -9.38
CA LEU A 219 2.26 -32.06 -9.48
C LEU A 219 2.56 -31.54 -10.89
N GLU A 220 2.18 -32.29 -11.93
CA GLU A 220 2.31 -31.86 -13.34
C GLU A 220 1.49 -30.59 -13.63
N LEU A 221 0.27 -30.51 -13.10
CA LEU A 221 -0.57 -29.31 -13.22
C LEU A 221 0.05 -28.11 -12.49
N ARG A 222 0.72 -28.33 -11.35
CA ARG A 222 1.44 -27.27 -10.64
C ARG A 222 2.62 -26.76 -11.46
N LEU A 223 3.39 -27.65 -12.09
CA LEU A 223 4.51 -27.28 -12.96
C LEU A 223 4.02 -26.48 -14.18
N SER A 224 2.96 -26.96 -14.85
CA SER A 224 2.39 -26.27 -16.01
C SER A 224 1.83 -24.90 -15.67
N ARG A 225 1.23 -24.73 -14.47
CA ARG A 225 0.81 -23.42 -13.97
C ARG A 225 1.99 -22.47 -13.82
N ILE A 226 3.12 -22.95 -13.27
CA ILE A 226 4.34 -22.14 -13.12
C ILE A 226 4.88 -21.72 -14.50
N ASP A 227 4.92 -22.64 -15.46
CA ASP A 227 5.32 -22.35 -16.85
C ASP A 227 4.40 -21.34 -17.53
N GLY A 228 3.09 -21.48 -17.34
CA GLY A 228 2.10 -20.55 -17.85
C GLY A 228 2.32 -19.14 -17.30
N LEU A 229 2.48 -19.02 -15.98
CA LEU A 229 2.75 -17.73 -15.33
C LEU A 229 4.09 -17.13 -15.78
N LEU A 230 5.15 -17.94 -15.89
CA LEU A 230 6.45 -17.45 -16.35
C LEU A 230 6.38 -16.93 -17.79
N THR A 231 5.58 -17.57 -18.65
CA THR A 231 5.32 -17.11 -20.01
C THR A 231 4.51 -15.82 -20.03
N GLU A 232 3.46 -15.74 -19.21
CA GLU A 232 2.58 -14.57 -19.07
C GLU A 232 3.37 -13.30 -18.68
N ILE A 233 4.32 -13.42 -17.74
CA ILE A 233 5.14 -12.29 -17.25
C ILE A 233 6.34 -11.95 -18.17
N GLY A 234 6.43 -12.60 -19.34
CA GLY A 234 7.51 -12.38 -20.30
C GLY A 234 8.86 -12.98 -19.89
N GLY A 235 8.84 -14.03 -19.08
CA GLY A 235 10.03 -14.74 -18.59
C GLY A 235 10.71 -14.06 -17.39
N GLN A 236 11.83 -14.66 -16.97
CA GLN A 236 12.67 -14.14 -15.90
C GLN A 236 13.21 -12.73 -16.25
N LEU A 237 13.50 -11.94 -15.22
CA LEU A 237 14.13 -10.64 -15.32
C LEU A 237 15.44 -10.75 -16.10
N ARG A 238 15.51 -10.02 -17.20
CA ARG A 238 16.72 -10.00 -18.05
C ARG A 238 17.74 -9.01 -17.50
N ASP A 239 19.01 -9.21 -17.85
CA ASP A 239 20.12 -8.36 -17.41
C ASP A 239 19.94 -6.88 -17.80
N ASP A 240 19.37 -6.60 -18.99
CA ASP A 240 19.08 -5.25 -19.46
C ASP A 240 17.99 -4.56 -18.61
N GLU A 241 16.95 -5.32 -18.25
CA GLU A 241 15.88 -4.86 -17.36
C GLU A 241 16.42 -4.61 -15.95
N ALA A 242 17.22 -5.54 -15.42
CA ALA A 242 17.83 -5.42 -14.10
C ALA A 242 18.73 -4.18 -14.03
N LYS A 243 19.61 -3.99 -15.02
CA LYS A 243 20.45 -2.80 -15.12
C LYS A 243 19.62 -1.51 -15.13
N ARG A 244 18.56 -1.45 -15.93
CA ARG A 244 17.69 -0.27 -16.02
C ARG A 244 17.05 0.05 -14.67
N LEU A 245 16.53 -0.95 -13.97
CA LEU A 245 15.87 -0.76 -12.67
C LEU A 245 16.85 -0.37 -11.57
N ILE A 246 18.04 -0.98 -11.54
CA ILE A 246 19.08 -0.61 -10.57
C ILE A 246 19.54 0.84 -10.80
N LEU A 247 19.79 1.24 -12.05
CA LEU A 247 20.15 2.63 -12.36
C LEU A 247 19.04 3.60 -11.99
N LYS A 248 17.78 3.24 -12.26
CA LYS A 248 16.63 4.03 -11.84
C LYS A 248 16.60 4.20 -10.32
N LYS A 249 16.81 3.12 -9.55
CA LYS A 249 16.90 3.19 -8.08
C LYS A 249 17.98 4.14 -7.60
N LEU A 250 19.20 3.99 -8.14
CA LEU A 250 20.34 4.83 -7.76
C LEU A 250 20.07 6.32 -8.07
N TYR A 251 19.42 6.60 -9.21
CA TYR A 251 19.00 7.94 -9.59
C TYR A 251 17.92 8.51 -8.65
N ASP A 252 16.86 7.74 -8.39
CA ASP A 252 15.76 8.17 -7.53
C ASP A 252 16.28 8.51 -6.12
N TRP A 253 17.26 7.76 -5.60
CA TRP A 253 17.91 8.09 -4.32
C TRP A 253 18.73 9.39 -4.34
N VAL A 254 19.50 9.69 -5.40
CA VAL A 254 20.16 11.00 -5.53
C VAL A 254 19.12 12.10 -5.56
N LYS A 255 18.09 11.91 -6.39
CA LYS A 255 17.02 12.88 -6.60
C LYS A 255 16.31 13.21 -5.29
N ASP A 256 16.02 12.20 -4.47
CA ASP A 256 15.42 12.38 -3.16
C ASP A 256 16.34 13.16 -2.20
N GLN A 257 17.63 12.85 -2.16
CA GLN A 257 18.59 13.62 -1.36
C GLN A 257 18.64 15.08 -1.84
N LEU A 258 18.78 15.32 -3.15
CA LEU A 258 18.80 16.66 -3.70
C LEU A 258 17.52 17.43 -3.38
N THR A 259 16.36 16.78 -3.52
CA THR A 259 15.05 17.37 -3.23
C THR A 259 14.91 17.75 -1.76
N ARG A 260 15.45 16.95 -0.83
CA ARG A 260 15.47 17.28 0.61
C ARG A 260 16.25 18.56 0.88
N TYR A 261 17.46 18.70 0.33
CA TYR A 261 18.27 19.91 0.52
C TYR A 261 17.61 21.13 -0.17
N LEU A 262 17.09 20.95 -1.39
CA LEU A 262 16.36 22.00 -2.11
C LEU A 262 15.15 22.51 -1.32
N ASN A 263 14.36 21.61 -0.74
CA ASN A 263 13.23 21.98 0.11
C ASN A 263 13.66 22.69 1.40
N GLY A 264 14.85 22.38 1.92
CA GLY A 264 15.48 23.13 3.01
C GLY A 264 15.71 24.59 2.62
N GLU A 265 16.38 24.83 1.48
CA GLU A 265 16.63 26.20 0.98
C GLU A 265 15.33 26.94 0.65
N LYS A 266 14.35 26.24 0.08
CA LYS A 266 13.03 26.81 -0.18
C LYS A 266 12.39 27.36 1.09
N ARG A 267 12.44 26.62 2.20
CA ARG A 267 11.90 27.08 3.49
C ARG A 267 12.65 28.29 4.03
N VAL A 268 13.98 28.31 3.89
CA VAL A 268 14.79 29.48 4.29
C VAL A 268 14.41 30.72 3.48
N LEU A 269 14.20 30.58 2.18
CA LEU A 269 13.78 31.67 1.32
C LEU A 269 12.38 32.19 1.70
N VAL A 270 11.42 31.28 1.89
CA VAL A 270 10.06 31.62 2.33
C VAL A 270 10.11 32.37 3.65
N ALA A 271 10.84 31.85 4.64
CA ALA A 271 10.98 32.51 5.93
C ALA A 271 11.60 33.91 5.81
N LYS A 272 12.56 34.14 4.90
CA LYS A 272 13.11 35.48 4.67
C LYS A 272 12.08 36.44 4.09
N VAL A 273 11.26 35.97 3.15
CA VAL A 273 10.18 36.79 2.56
C VAL A 273 9.10 37.08 3.60
N GLU A 274 8.69 36.09 4.39
CA GLU A 274 7.75 36.27 5.50
C GLU A 274 8.28 37.30 6.51
N ASN A 275 9.56 37.21 6.89
CA ASN A 275 10.17 38.21 7.77
C ASN A 275 10.19 39.63 7.17
N LEU A 276 10.33 39.76 5.85
CA LEU A 276 10.26 41.07 5.18
C LEU A 276 8.82 41.58 5.14
N TRP A 277 7.87 40.68 4.86
CA TRP A 277 6.45 40.98 4.92
C TRP A 277 6.06 41.47 6.32
N ASP A 278 6.38 40.72 7.38
CA ASP A 278 6.06 41.10 8.75
C ASP A 278 6.64 42.46 9.15
N LYS A 279 7.82 42.83 8.61
CA LYS A 279 8.47 44.10 8.91
C LYS A 279 7.97 45.28 8.09
N TYR A 280 7.54 45.05 6.86
CA TYR A 280 7.33 46.12 5.88
C TYR A 280 5.97 46.06 5.17
N ALA A 281 5.08 45.14 5.53
CA ALA A 281 3.75 45.05 4.94
C ALA A 281 2.89 46.28 5.26
N VAL A 282 3.10 46.90 6.42
CA VAL A 282 2.44 48.16 6.80
C VAL A 282 3.30 49.33 6.35
N SER A 283 2.71 50.27 5.61
CA SER A 283 3.44 51.44 5.14
C SER A 283 3.74 52.41 6.27
N SER A 284 4.82 53.20 6.14
CA SER A 284 5.15 54.26 7.12
C SER A 284 3.99 55.23 7.34
N ARG A 285 3.23 55.53 6.27
CA ARG A 285 2.07 56.44 6.34
C ARG A 285 0.93 55.85 7.16
N GLU A 286 0.67 54.55 7.03
CA GLU A 286 -0.34 53.87 7.85
C GLU A 286 0.10 53.78 9.31
N LEU A 287 1.38 53.50 9.58
CA LEU A 287 1.93 53.52 10.93
C LEU A 287 1.87 54.92 11.56
N GLU A 288 2.17 55.97 10.79
CA GLU A 288 2.05 57.36 11.22
C GLU A 288 0.59 57.75 11.51
N ALA A 289 -0.34 57.37 10.64
CA ALA A 289 -1.77 57.64 10.84
C ALA A 289 -2.31 56.94 12.10
N GLN A 290 -1.97 55.66 12.31
CA GLN A 290 -2.35 54.93 13.54
C GLN A 290 -1.72 55.56 14.79
N ARG A 291 -0.49 56.07 14.68
CA ARG A 291 0.18 56.77 15.77
C ARG A 291 -0.49 58.11 16.08
N GLU A 292 -0.89 58.88 15.07
CA GLU A 292 -1.62 60.14 15.27
C GLU A 292 -2.98 59.89 15.91
N GLU A 293 -3.69 58.83 15.50
CA GLU A 293 -4.97 58.41 16.09
C GLU A 293 -4.79 58.06 17.58
N THR A 294 -3.83 57.19 17.91
CA THR A 294 -3.54 56.83 19.32
C THR A 294 -3.01 57.99 20.15
N LEU A 295 -2.24 58.92 19.58
CA LEU A 295 -1.84 60.16 20.26
C LEU A 295 -3.03 61.09 20.50
N GLY A 296 -3.97 61.15 19.56
CA GLY A 296 -5.23 61.87 19.71
C GLY A 296 -6.04 61.35 20.90
N GLU A 297 -6.22 60.03 20.99
CA GLU A 297 -6.89 59.38 22.13
C GLU A 297 -6.17 59.66 23.45
N LEU A 298 -4.84 59.55 23.48
CA LEU A 298 -4.05 59.84 24.67
C LEU A 298 -4.19 61.29 25.12
N ASN A 299 -4.11 62.24 24.19
CA ASN A 299 -4.28 63.66 24.50
C ASN A 299 -5.68 63.95 25.04
N GLU A 300 -6.72 63.29 24.52
CA GLU A 300 -8.08 63.40 25.06
C GLU A 300 -8.14 62.93 26.53
N PHE A 301 -7.48 61.81 26.87
CA PHE A 301 -7.39 61.35 28.25
C PHE A 301 -6.61 62.32 29.15
N LEU A 302 -5.48 62.86 28.66
CA LEU A 302 -4.65 63.78 29.44
C LEU A 302 -5.32 65.13 29.66
N SER A 303 -6.09 65.63 28.70
CA SER A 303 -6.92 66.83 28.85
C SER A 303 -8.03 66.61 29.89
N LYS A 304 -8.73 65.47 29.85
CA LYS A 304 -9.72 65.10 30.88
C LYS A 304 -9.14 65.01 32.29
N LEU A 305 -7.85 64.65 32.42
CA LEU A 305 -7.13 64.59 33.69
C LEU A 305 -6.48 65.92 34.10
N GLY A 306 -6.56 66.96 33.26
CA GLY A 306 -6.04 68.31 33.55
C GLY A 306 -4.52 68.44 33.41
N TYR A 307 -3.86 67.53 32.69
CA TYR A 307 -2.41 67.61 32.43
C TYR A 307 -2.05 68.46 31.21
N ILE A 308 -2.99 68.67 30.31
CA ILE A 308 -2.83 69.45 29.07
C ILE A 308 -4.12 70.26 28.90
N ASP A 309 -4.00 71.53 28.49
CA ASP A 309 -5.16 72.40 28.23
C ASP A 309 -5.97 71.94 27.01
#